data_AF-A0A3D0X7E4-F1
#
_entry.id   AF-A0A3D0X7E4-F1
#
_cell.length_a   1.000
_cell.length_b   1.000
_cell.length_c   1.000
_cell.angle_alpha   90.00
_cell.angle_beta   90.00
_cell.angle_gamma   90.00
#
_symmetry.space_group_name_H-M   'P 1'
#
loop_
_entity.id
_entity.type
_entity.pdbx_description
1 polymer ?
#
loop_
_entity_poly.entity_id
_entity_poly.type
_entity_poly.pdbx_seq_one_letter_code
_entity_poly.pdbx_strand_id
1 'polypeptide(L)'
;MGCFMLVAVLLCGSALAYIARNEIEAINRYQAEARLHYAAKSCMEQAVSILEAQKDSDALNKCNERRYLLERQFSDKINVVVNAREKDGAIILMSRAEQKELWGVEAYKAVYGYMKKEGEYYVWAGWFDQDG
;
A
#
# COMPACT_ATOMS: atom_id res chain seq x y z
N MET A 1 1.88 -26.12 50.43
CA MET A 1 2.37 -26.36 49.04
C MET A 1 1.35 -26.06 47.95
N GLY A 2 0.03 -26.25 48.16
CA GLY A 2 -0.99 -25.96 47.13
C GLY A 2 -1.13 -24.48 46.69
N CYS A 3 -0.92 -23.52 47.59
CA CYS A 3 -1.05 -22.09 47.25
C CYS A 3 0.02 -21.59 46.27
N PHE A 4 1.24 -22.14 46.31
CA PHE A 4 2.32 -21.76 45.39
C PHE A 4 2.07 -22.30 43.97
N MET A 5 1.46 -23.49 43.86
CA MET A 5 1.09 -24.08 42.57
C MET A 5 0.00 -23.25 41.87
N LEU A 6 -0.96 -22.73 42.62
CA LEU A 6 -2.07 -21.94 42.10
C LEU A 6 -1.62 -20.56 41.61
N VAL A 7 -0.69 -19.91 42.32
CA VAL A 7 -0.04 -18.66 41.88
C VAL A 7 0.80 -18.89 40.63
N ALA A 8 1.56 -19.99 40.55
CA ALA A 8 2.35 -20.33 39.36
C ALA A 8 1.46 -20.55 38.12
N VAL A 9 0.31 -21.23 38.29
CA VAL A 9 -0.65 -21.43 37.19
C VAL A 9 -1.30 -20.11 36.75
N LEU A 10 -1.63 -19.22 37.69
CA LEU A 10 -2.17 -17.89 37.36
C LEU A 10 -1.14 -17.01 36.63
N LEU A 11 0.12 -17.05 37.06
CA LEU A 11 1.21 -16.31 36.41
C LEU A 11 1.51 -16.85 35.00
N CYS A 12 1.56 -18.18 34.82
CA CYS A 12 1.74 -18.78 33.49
C CYS A 12 0.54 -18.51 32.57
N GLY A 13 -0.70 -18.59 33.07
CA GLY A 13 -1.90 -18.33 32.28
C GLY A 13 -2.01 -16.87 31.82
N SER A 14 -1.66 -15.92 32.70
CA SER A 14 -1.62 -14.49 32.35
C SER A 14 -0.48 -14.14 31.41
N ALA A 15 0.70 -14.74 31.58
CA ALA A 15 1.82 -14.58 30.65
C ALA A 15 1.48 -15.10 29.24
N LEU A 16 0.84 -16.28 29.14
CA LEU A 16 0.39 -16.83 27.86
C LEU A 16 -0.70 -15.99 27.22
N ALA A 17 -1.66 -15.48 28.00
CA ALA A 17 -2.69 -14.56 27.50
C ALA A 17 -2.10 -13.24 27.01
N TYR A 18 -1.06 -12.73 27.68
CA TYR A 18 -0.34 -11.52 27.27
C TYR A 18 0.43 -11.73 25.96
N ILE A 19 1.15 -12.86 25.82
CA ILE A 19 1.86 -13.22 24.59
C ILE A 19 0.87 -13.38 23.43
N ALA A 20 -0.24 -14.11 23.64
CA ALA A 20 -1.25 -14.31 22.60
C ALA A 20 -1.88 -12.98 22.14
N ARG A 21 -2.15 -12.04 23.06
CA ARG A 21 -2.67 -10.70 22.70
C ARG A 21 -1.67 -9.92 21.85
N ASN A 22 -0.40 -9.90 22.26
CA ASN A 22 0.64 -9.20 21.50
C ASN A 22 0.83 -9.81 20.11
N GLU A 23 0.79 -11.14 19.99
CA GLU A 23 0.88 -11.82 18.69
C GLU A 23 -0.33 -11.51 17.80
N ILE A 24 -1.55 -11.51 18.35
CA ILE A 24 -2.77 -11.15 17.62
C ILE A 24 -2.70 -9.69 17.15
N GLU A 25 -2.25 -8.76 17.99
CA GLU A 25 -2.08 -7.36 17.60
C GLU A 25 -1.03 -7.18 16.51
N ALA A 26 0.10 -7.88 16.62
CA ALA A 26 1.14 -7.86 15.59
C ALA A 26 0.63 -8.42 14.25
N ILE A 27 -0.11 -9.54 14.28
CA ILE A 27 -0.75 -10.12 13.09
C ILE A 27 -1.74 -9.14 12.47
N ASN A 28 -2.58 -8.49 13.29
CA ASN A 28 -3.57 -7.54 12.80
C ASN A 28 -2.91 -6.33 12.11
N ARG A 29 -1.84 -5.79 12.70
CA ARG A 29 -1.06 -4.70 12.09
C ARG A 29 -0.42 -5.13 10.76
N TYR A 30 0.20 -6.30 10.75
CA TYR A 30 0.79 -6.87 9.54
C TYR A 30 -0.26 -7.07 8.44
N GLN A 31 -1.44 -7.60 8.78
CA GLN A 31 -2.54 -7.76 7.83
C GLN A 31 -3.07 -6.42 7.31
N ALA A 32 -3.16 -5.40 8.17
CA ALA A 32 -3.58 -4.06 7.76
C ALA A 32 -2.58 -3.43 6.77
N GLU A 33 -1.28 -3.53 7.07
CA GLU A 33 -0.23 -3.06 6.17
C GLU A 33 -0.23 -3.82 4.83
N ALA A 34 -0.37 -5.15 4.87
CA ALA A 34 -0.46 -5.97 3.67
C ALA A 34 -1.66 -5.59 2.79
N ARG A 35 -2.82 -5.27 3.39
CA ARG A 35 -4.01 -4.79 2.67
C ARG A 35 -3.76 -3.45 1.98
N LEU A 36 -3.14 -2.50 2.68
CA LEU A 36 -2.80 -1.19 2.11
C LEU A 36 -1.80 -1.34 0.95
N HIS A 37 -0.76 -2.15 1.14
CA HIS A 37 0.22 -2.44 0.11
C HIS A 37 -0.43 -3.08 -1.13
N TYR A 38 -1.30 -4.08 -0.93
CA TYR A 38 -2.03 -4.73 -2.01
C TYR A 38 -2.94 -3.76 -2.77
N ALA A 39 -3.69 -2.92 -2.04
CA ALA A 39 -4.58 -1.93 -2.65
C ALA A 39 -3.80 -0.91 -3.50
N ALA A 40 -2.68 -0.39 -2.97
CA ALA A 40 -1.82 0.53 -3.70
C ALA A 40 -1.23 -0.13 -4.97
N LYS A 41 -0.68 -1.35 -4.84
CA LYS A 41 -0.08 -2.07 -5.95
C LYS A 41 -1.10 -2.40 -7.05
N SER A 42 -2.29 -2.88 -6.69
CA SER A 42 -3.33 -3.22 -7.67
C SER A 42 -3.83 -2.00 -8.45
N CYS A 43 -3.98 -0.84 -7.80
CA CYS A 43 -4.33 0.40 -8.51
C CYS A 43 -3.19 0.87 -9.42
N MET A 44 -1.93 0.69 -9.00
CA MET A 44 -0.78 1.00 -9.84
C MET A 44 -0.74 0.12 -11.09
N GLU A 45 -0.90 -1.20 -10.96
CA GLU A 45 -0.89 -2.14 -12.09
C GLU A 45 -2.00 -1.79 -13.11
N GLN A 46 -3.17 -1.37 -12.63
CA GLN A 46 -4.24 -0.85 -13.48
C GLN A 46 -3.83 0.45 -14.18
N ALA A 47 -3.21 1.39 -13.47
CA ALA A 47 -2.71 2.63 -14.06
C ALA A 47 -1.71 2.36 -15.18
N VAL A 48 -0.71 1.50 -14.90
CA VAL A 48 0.30 1.06 -15.88
C VAL A 48 -0.37 0.44 -17.10
N SER A 49 -1.29 -0.51 -16.91
CA SER A 49 -2.00 -1.15 -18.02
C SER A 49 -2.76 -0.17 -18.91
N ILE A 50 -3.42 0.84 -18.30
CA ILE A 50 -4.13 1.90 -19.04
C ILE A 50 -3.18 2.76 -19.87
N LEU A 51 -1.99 3.06 -19.34
CA LEU A 51 -0.97 3.87 -20.02
C LEU A 51 -0.33 3.09 -21.17
N GLU A 52 0.04 1.83 -20.93
CA GLU A 52 0.64 0.97 -21.96
C GLU A 52 -0.32 0.67 -23.11
N ALA A 53 -1.61 0.45 -22.81
CA ALA A 53 -2.63 0.18 -23.83
C ALA A 53 -2.86 1.34 -24.80
N GLN A 54 -2.64 2.57 -24.35
CA GLN A 54 -2.89 3.76 -25.18
C GLN A 54 -1.71 4.11 -26.08
N LYS A 55 -0.50 3.59 -25.79
CA LYS A 55 0.74 3.94 -26.52
C LYS A 55 0.83 5.44 -26.79
N ASP A 56 0.58 6.24 -25.76
CA ASP A 56 0.43 7.68 -25.91
C ASP A 56 1.75 8.40 -25.61
N SER A 57 2.07 9.40 -26.41
CA SER A 57 3.25 10.25 -26.19
C SER A 57 3.07 11.19 -24.99
N ASP A 58 1.82 11.41 -24.55
CA ASP A 58 1.45 12.27 -23.41
C ASP A 58 0.85 11.47 -22.22
N ALA A 59 1.53 10.39 -21.85
CA ALA A 59 1.15 9.54 -20.71
C ALA A 59 1.07 10.32 -19.37
N LEU A 60 1.87 11.38 -19.21
CA LEU A 60 1.92 12.19 -17.98
C LEU A 60 0.65 13.01 -17.77
N ASN A 61 0.18 13.76 -18.78
CA ASN A 61 -1.04 14.55 -18.64
C ASN A 61 -2.25 13.66 -18.40
N LYS A 62 -2.33 12.50 -19.06
CA LYS A 62 -3.41 11.54 -18.84
C LYS A 62 -3.44 10.99 -17.43
N CYS A 63 -2.30 10.68 -16.82
CA CYS A 63 -2.24 10.28 -15.42
C CYS A 63 -2.81 11.37 -14.50
N ASN A 64 -2.50 12.63 -14.79
CA ASN A 64 -2.92 13.76 -13.95
C ASN A 64 -4.39 14.16 -14.18
N GLU A 65 -4.90 14.07 -15.41
CA GLU A 65 -6.30 14.35 -15.75
C GLU A 65 -7.24 13.23 -15.28
N ARG A 66 -6.79 11.98 -15.35
CA ARG A 66 -7.57 10.79 -14.96
C ARG A 66 -7.37 10.42 -13.50
N ARG A 67 -6.96 11.36 -12.66
CA ARG A 67 -6.76 11.16 -11.21
C ARG A 67 -7.95 10.45 -10.57
N TYR A 68 -9.18 10.79 -10.98
CA TYR A 68 -10.43 10.16 -10.52
C TYR A 68 -10.67 8.72 -11.03
N LEU A 69 -10.08 8.31 -12.17
CA LEU A 69 -10.17 6.93 -12.66
C LEU A 69 -9.14 6.02 -11.97
N LEU A 70 -8.07 6.61 -11.44
CA LEU A 70 -7.03 5.92 -10.69
C LEU A 70 -7.24 6.00 -9.17
N GLU A 71 -8.18 6.85 -8.74
CA GLU A 71 -8.69 6.89 -7.38
C GLU A 71 -9.75 5.81 -7.20
N ARG A 72 -9.34 4.68 -6.60
CA ARG A 72 -10.25 3.56 -6.35
C ARG A 72 -10.46 3.40 -4.85
N GLN A 73 -11.71 3.53 -4.43
CA GLN A 73 -12.12 3.14 -3.10
C GLN A 73 -12.11 1.61 -3.02
N PHE A 74 -11.06 1.04 -2.42
CA PHE A 74 -10.89 -0.41 -2.30
C PHE A 74 -11.83 -0.99 -1.22
N SER A 75 -12.23 -0.16 -0.26
CA SER A 75 -13.28 -0.42 0.73
C SER A 75 -13.79 0.92 1.27
N ASP A 76 -14.89 0.90 2.02
CA ASP A 76 -15.40 2.04 2.79
C ASP A 76 -14.32 2.76 3.62
N LYS A 77 -13.27 2.04 4.01
CA LYS A 77 -12.17 2.56 4.84
C LYS A 77 -10.86 2.82 4.09
N ILE A 78 -10.67 2.32 2.87
CA ILE A 78 -9.39 2.43 2.15
C ILE A 78 -9.57 3.27 0.89
N ASN A 79 -8.87 4.40 0.85
CA ASN A 79 -8.75 5.26 -0.31
C ASN A 79 -7.37 5.07 -0.96
N VAL A 80 -7.33 5.00 -2.29
CA VAL A 80 -6.06 4.89 -3.03
C VAL A 80 -5.97 6.03 -4.03
N VAL A 81 -4.82 6.69 -4.12
CA VAL A 81 -4.55 7.77 -5.09
C VAL A 81 -3.29 7.41 -5.87
N VAL A 82 -3.35 7.45 -7.20
CA VAL A 82 -2.18 7.31 -8.06
C VAL A 82 -1.79 8.68 -8.63
N ASN A 83 -0.52 9.03 -8.51
CA ASN A 83 0.07 10.24 -9.09
C ASN A 83 1.22 9.86 -10.03
N ALA A 84 1.45 10.69 -11.04
CA ALA A 84 2.58 10.55 -11.95
C ALA A 84 3.42 11.83 -11.97
N ARG A 85 4.73 11.68 -12.10
CA ARG A 85 5.65 12.78 -12.37
C ARG A 85 6.72 12.35 -13.35
N GLU A 86 7.17 13.26 -14.21
CA GLU A 86 8.34 13.01 -15.04
C GLU A 86 9.62 13.33 -14.27
N LYS A 87 10.62 12.46 -14.39
CA LYS A 87 11.97 12.65 -13.83
C LYS A 87 12.98 11.92 -14.71
N ASP A 88 14.03 12.61 -15.13
CA ASP A 88 15.17 12.04 -15.87
C ASP A 88 14.76 11.22 -17.13
N GLY A 89 13.73 11.65 -17.86
CA GLY A 89 13.22 10.96 -19.06
C GLY A 89 12.42 9.69 -18.76
N ALA A 90 12.04 9.46 -17.50
CA ALA A 90 11.14 8.42 -17.06
C ALA A 90 9.89 9.03 -16.40
N ILE A 91 8.76 8.32 -16.47
CA ILE A 91 7.58 8.64 -15.68
C ILE A 91 7.64 7.83 -14.40
N ILE A 92 7.69 8.50 -13.27
CA ILE A 92 7.56 7.90 -11.94
C ILE A 92 6.08 7.91 -11.57
N LEU A 93 5.56 6.73 -11.28
CA LEU A 93 4.23 6.54 -10.73
C LEU A 93 4.32 6.28 -9.22
N MET A 94 3.44 6.90 -8.46
CA MET A 94 3.27 6.69 -7.02
C MET A 94 1.82 6.40 -6.71
N SER A 95 1.54 5.23 -6.14
CA SER A 95 0.21 4.84 -5.66
C SER A 95 0.23 4.87 -4.13
N ARG A 96 -0.65 5.66 -3.52
CA ARG A 96 -0.75 5.81 -2.07
C ARG A 96 -2.10 5.29 -1.59
N ALA A 97 -2.09 4.24 -0.78
CA ALA A 97 -3.27 3.76 -0.07
C ALA A 97 -3.30 4.33 1.35
N GLU A 98 -4.45 4.83 1.77
CA GLU A 98 -4.71 5.41 3.08
C GLU A 98 -5.92 4.73 3.71
N GLN A 99 -5.80 4.33 4.99
CA GLN A 99 -6.92 3.83 5.76
C GLN A 99 -7.50 4.94 6.66
N LYS A 100 -8.77 5.27 6.45
CA LYS A 100 -9.52 6.22 7.29
C LYS A 100 -10.16 5.51 8.48
N GLU A 101 -9.99 6.12 9.64
CA GLU A 101 -10.67 5.81 10.90
C GLU A 101 -11.61 6.96 11.29
N LEU A 102 -12.41 6.77 12.35
CA LEU A 102 -13.41 7.73 12.84
C LEU A 102 -12.87 9.15 13.09
N TRP A 103 -11.55 9.32 13.25
CA TRP A 103 -10.90 10.59 13.60
C TRP A 103 -9.83 11.06 12.60
N GLY A 104 -9.64 10.40 11.46
CA GLY A 104 -8.62 10.79 10.47
C GLY A 104 -7.97 9.61 9.74
N VAL A 105 -6.73 9.80 9.28
CA VAL A 105 -5.91 8.76 8.63
C VAL A 105 -4.92 8.21 9.64
N GLU A 106 -5.04 6.92 9.99
CA GLU A 106 -4.11 6.26 10.93
C GLU A 106 -2.94 5.58 10.23
N ALA A 107 -3.15 5.09 9.01
CA ALA A 107 -2.15 4.31 8.30
C ALA A 107 -2.15 4.65 6.80
N TYR A 108 -0.95 4.69 6.22
CA TYR A 108 -0.78 4.79 4.78
C TYR A 108 0.38 3.93 4.31
N LYS A 109 0.29 3.46 3.06
CA LYS A 109 1.39 2.80 2.36
C LYS A 109 1.47 3.35 0.95
N ALA A 110 2.69 3.69 0.51
CA ALA A 110 2.96 4.09 -0.86
C ALA A 110 3.73 2.99 -1.58
N VAL A 111 3.45 2.81 -2.87
CA VAL A 111 4.16 1.92 -3.78
C VAL A 111 4.61 2.75 -4.97
N TYR A 112 5.87 2.57 -5.37
CA TYR A 112 6.48 3.31 -6.45
C TYR A 112 6.90 2.40 -7.59
N GLY A 113 6.84 2.97 -8.79
CA GLY A 113 7.43 2.35 -9.96
C GLY A 113 7.66 3.37 -11.05
N TYR A 114 8.30 2.93 -12.11
CA TYR A 114 8.66 3.83 -13.19
C TYR A 114 8.45 3.20 -14.56
N MET A 115 8.12 4.07 -15.50
CA MET A 115 8.04 3.77 -16.92
C MET A 115 9.17 4.50 -17.62
N LYS A 116 9.91 3.79 -18.47
CA LYS A 116 11.01 4.36 -19.25
C LYS A 116 10.53 4.65 -20.66
N LYS A 117 11.03 5.73 -21.25
CA LYS A 117 10.77 6.04 -22.65
C LYS A 117 11.58 5.11 -23.57
N GLU A 118 10.90 4.39 -24.45
CA GLU A 118 11.48 3.57 -25.52
C GLU A 118 10.93 4.04 -26.87
N GLY A 119 11.75 4.81 -27.61
CA GLY A 119 11.31 5.48 -28.83
C GLY A 119 10.27 6.56 -28.54
N GLU A 120 9.06 6.42 -29.09
CA GLU A 120 7.96 7.37 -28.92
C GLU A 120 7.05 7.04 -27.73
N TYR A 121 7.22 5.88 -27.10
CA TYR A 121 6.29 5.35 -26.09
C TYR A 121 6.95 5.12 -24.73
N TYR A 122 6.13 5.05 -23.68
CA TYR A 122 6.58 4.66 -22.34
C TYR A 122 6.27 3.19 -22.08
N VAL A 123 7.26 2.46 -21.55
CA VAL A 123 7.17 1.03 -21.22
C VAL A 123 7.41 0.86 -19.73
N TRP A 124 6.65 -0.02 -19.07
CA TRP A 124 6.87 -0.35 -17.67
C TRP A 124 8.26 -0.93 -17.44
N ALA A 125 9.05 -0.30 -16.57
CA ALA A 125 10.45 -0.68 -16.31
C ALA A 125 10.63 -1.35 -14.95
N GLY A 126 9.73 -1.13 -13.99
CA GLY A 126 9.71 -1.89 -12.75
C GLY A 126 9.28 -1.09 -11.52
N TRP A 127 9.29 -1.81 -10.39
CA TRP A 127 9.04 -1.28 -9.05
C TRP A 127 10.32 -0.74 -8.43
N PHE A 128 10.20 0.17 -7.48
CA PHE A 128 11.28 0.53 -6.57
C PHE A 128 10.72 0.94 -5.22
N ASP A 129 11.52 0.79 -4.18
CA ASP A 129 11.18 1.26 -2.84
C ASP A 129 11.59 2.72 -2.67
N GLN A 130 10.85 3.46 -1.84
CA GLN A 130 11.12 4.89 -1.59
C GLN A 130 12.50 5.12 -0.93
N ASP A 131 13.09 4.07 -0.36
CA ASP A 131 14.32 4.11 0.43
C ASP A 131 15.62 3.93 -0.38
N GLY A 132 15.53 3.72 -1.71
CA GLY A 132 16.69 3.66 -2.61
C GLY A 132 17.00 2.25 -3.13
#